data_AF-A0A8S1J816-F1
#
_entry.id   AF-A0A8S1J816-F1
#
_cell.length_a   1.000
_cell.length_b   1.000
_cell.length_c   1.000
_cell.angle_alpha   90.00
_cell.angle_beta   90.00
_cell.angle_gamma   90.00
#
_symmetry.space_group_name_H-M   'P 1'
#
loop_
_entity.id
_entity.type
_entity.pdbx_description
1 polymer ?
#
loop_
_entity_poly.entity_id
_entity_poly.type
_entity_poly.pdbx_seq_one_letter_code
_entity_poly.pdbx_strand_id
1 'polypeptide(L)'
;MRASASASLRSALRLCAAGHPRAFVQGIVSRVLAAPSEPSSGVIEALNGAIKAAFGTDAMAHMARALCGGAGRGAWGAGHLALVQTGLDAGMSMGPELAEGMVGALGEAAREQGGNVKFAKVVLTLVQKHGPLLVGRKEALRAIAGCTKNFLSKALCAKVEALG
;
A
#
# COMPACT_ATOMS: atom_id res chain seq x y z
N MET A 1 -15.61 8.74 -21.22
CA MET A 1 -14.13 8.61 -21.24
C MET A 1 -13.60 9.00 -19.86
N ARG A 2 -12.80 8.15 -19.19
CA ARG A 2 -12.13 8.55 -17.94
C ARG A 2 -10.93 9.43 -18.30
N ALA A 3 -10.91 10.66 -17.82
CA ALA A 3 -9.81 11.59 -18.07
C ALA A 3 -8.53 11.08 -17.38
N SER A 4 -7.46 10.92 -18.16
CA SER A 4 -6.11 10.63 -17.66
C SER A 4 -5.31 11.93 -17.55
N ALA A 5 -4.32 11.97 -16.66
CA ALA A 5 -3.41 13.09 -16.55
C ALA A 5 -2.71 13.36 -17.90
N SER A 6 -2.48 14.64 -18.23
CA SER A 6 -1.73 15.00 -19.44
C SER A 6 -0.30 14.45 -19.38
N ALA A 7 0.34 14.29 -20.54
CA ALA A 7 1.72 13.83 -20.61
C ALA A 7 2.67 14.73 -19.81
N SER A 8 2.49 16.06 -19.91
CA SER A 8 3.29 17.04 -19.17
C SER A 8 3.11 16.92 -17.66
N LEU A 9 1.88 16.70 -17.18
CA LEU A 9 1.63 16.49 -15.75
C LEU A 9 2.29 15.20 -15.25
N ARG A 10 2.20 14.09 -16.00
CA ARG A 10 2.87 12.84 -15.63
C ARG A 10 4.39 13.00 -15.55
N SER A 11 5.00 13.69 -16.51
CA SER A 11 6.45 13.97 -16.49
C SER A 11 6.84 14.85 -15.31
N ALA A 12 6.09 15.92 -15.03
CA ALA A 12 6.34 16.80 -13.89
C ALA A 12 6.25 16.05 -12.55
N LEU A 13 5.23 15.20 -12.37
CA LEU A 13 5.09 14.38 -11.17
C LEU A 13 6.26 13.41 -11.00
N ARG A 14 6.73 12.77 -12.08
CA ARG A 14 7.90 11.88 -12.03
C ARG A 14 9.18 12.62 -11.65
N LEU A 15 9.44 13.77 -12.26
CA LEU A 15 10.61 14.59 -11.93
C LEU A 15 10.56 15.08 -10.49
N CYS A 16 9.39 15.53 -10.02
CA CYS A 16 9.17 15.95 -8.64
C CYS A 16 9.39 14.80 -7.66
N ALA A 17 8.84 13.62 -7.94
CA ALA A 17 9.01 12.45 -7.09
C ALA A 17 10.48 11.98 -7.04
N ALA A 18 11.18 12.01 -8.17
CA ALA A 18 12.60 11.63 -8.25
C ALA A 18 13.51 12.62 -7.51
N GLY A 19 13.27 13.93 -7.66
CA GLY A 19 14.09 14.96 -7.01
C GLY A 19 13.77 15.16 -5.52
N HIS A 20 12.51 14.99 -5.14
CA HIS A 20 12.01 15.31 -3.78
C HIS A 20 11.03 14.24 -3.26
N PRO A 21 11.46 12.98 -3.08
CA PRO A 21 10.58 11.86 -2.78
C PRO A 21 9.76 12.06 -1.49
N ARG A 22 10.40 12.55 -0.42
CA ARG A 22 9.72 12.82 0.86
C ARG A 22 8.63 13.89 0.71
N ALA A 23 8.97 15.02 0.08
CA ALA A 23 8.05 16.14 -0.10
C ALA A 23 6.91 15.77 -1.05
N PHE A 24 7.20 14.97 -2.10
CA PHE A 24 6.20 14.43 -3.00
C PHE A 24 5.18 13.56 -2.26
N VAL A 25 5.64 12.63 -1.42
CA VAL A 25 4.76 11.78 -0.63
C VAL A 25 3.91 12.61 0.33
N GLN A 26 4.53 13.47 1.13
CA GLN A 26 3.81 14.23 2.18
C GLN A 26 2.89 15.32 1.60
N GLY A 27 3.33 15.98 0.54
CA GLY A 27 2.63 17.12 -0.07
C GLY A 27 1.58 16.71 -1.10
N ILE A 28 1.80 15.63 -1.84
CA ILE A 28 0.91 15.21 -2.93
C ILE A 28 0.19 13.91 -2.57
N VAL A 29 0.91 12.81 -2.33
CA VAL A 29 0.29 11.49 -2.14
C VAL A 29 -0.63 11.49 -0.92
N SER A 30 -0.15 11.95 0.23
CA SER A 30 -0.96 12.02 1.46
C SER A 30 -2.20 12.89 1.30
N ARG A 31 -2.09 14.01 0.57
CA ARG A 31 -3.21 14.94 0.36
C ARG A 31 -4.25 14.37 -0.58
N VAL A 32 -3.83 13.67 -1.64
CA VAL A 32 -4.73 12.99 -2.56
C VAL A 32 -5.50 11.88 -1.86
N LEU A 33 -4.83 11.12 -0.98
CA LEU A 33 -5.45 10.03 -0.23
C LEU A 33 -6.35 10.50 0.91
N ALA A 34 -6.03 11.64 1.53
CA ALA A 34 -6.85 12.26 2.57
C ALA A 34 -8.02 13.09 2.00
N ALA A 35 -8.16 13.18 0.68
CA ALA A 35 -9.28 13.90 0.08
C ALA A 35 -10.62 13.22 0.42
N PRO A 36 -11.72 13.97 0.61
CA PRO A 36 -13.02 13.38 0.97
C PRO A 36 -13.58 12.41 -0.07
N SER A 37 -13.17 12.58 -1.33
CA SER A 37 -13.54 11.71 -2.45
C SER A 37 -12.41 10.75 -2.80
N GLU A 38 -12.75 9.52 -3.16
CA GLU A 38 -11.76 8.56 -3.63
C GLU A 38 -11.05 9.07 -4.91
N PRO A 39 -9.71 9.01 -4.98
CA PRO A 39 -8.98 9.42 -6.16
C PRO A 39 -9.37 8.58 -7.38
N SER A 40 -9.53 9.25 -8.52
CA SER A 40 -9.87 8.57 -9.77
C SER A 40 -8.75 7.62 -10.20
N SER A 41 -9.11 6.62 -11.02
CA SER A 41 -8.12 5.66 -11.52
C SER A 41 -6.97 6.33 -12.28
N GLY A 42 -7.23 7.44 -12.99
CA GLY A 42 -6.20 8.20 -13.70
C GLY A 42 -5.24 8.95 -12.78
N VAL A 43 -5.72 9.43 -11.62
CA VAL A 43 -4.87 10.03 -10.58
C VAL A 43 -3.98 8.96 -9.96
N ILE A 44 -4.55 7.80 -9.60
CA ILE A 44 -3.78 6.69 -9.04
C ILE A 44 -2.74 6.16 -10.03
N GLU A 45 -3.06 6.07 -11.31
CA GLU A 45 -2.12 5.68 -12.35
C GLU A 45 -0.94 6.66 -12.47
N ALA A 46 -1.22 7.98 -12.44
CA ALA A 46 -0.19 9.00 -12.46
C ALA A 46 0.72 8.93 -11.22
N LEU A 47 0.13 8.75 -10.03
CA LEU A 47 0.88 8.60 -8.78
C LEU A 47 1.73 7.33 -8.78
N ASN A 48 1.19 6.18 -9.20
CA ASN A 48 1.95 4.94 -9.35
C ASN A 48 3.14 5.12 -10.31
N GLY A 49 2.94 5.83 -11.42
CA GLY A 49 4.01 6.14 -12.36
C GLY A 49 5.11 7.03 -11.76
N ALA A 50 4.75 7.99 -10.92
CA ALA A 50 5.70 8.85 -10.23
C ALA A 50 6.46 8.11 -9.12
N ILE A 51 5.76 7.29 -8.34
CA ILE A 51 6.33 6.45 -7.29
C ILE A 51 7.35 5.47 -7.88
N LYS A 52 7.00 4.79 -8.98
CA LYS A 52 7.91 3.88 -9.69
C LYS A 52 9.16 4.59 -10.22
N ALA A 53 9.04 5.85 -10.63
CA ALA A 53 10.18 6.63 -11.11
C ALA A 53 11.09 7.12 -9.95
N ALA A 54 10.54 7.28 -8.76
CA ALA A 54 11.23 7.73 -7.56
C ALA A 54 11.78 6.58 -6.69
N PHE A 55 11.92 5.38 -7.26
CA PHE A 55 12.17 4.16 -6.49
C PHE A 55 13.55 4.17 -5.82
N GLY A 56 13.54 4.56 -4.54
CA GLY A 56 14.64 4.47 -3.59
C GLY A 56 14.10 4.10 -2.21
N THR A 57 14.97 3.54 -1.35
CA THR A 57 14.60 3.06 0.00
C THR A 57 13.90 4.13 0.85
N ASP A 58 14.30 5.40 0.70
CA ASP A 58 13.81 6.49 1.53
C ASP A 58 12.41 6.96 1.14
N ALA A 59 12.13 7.05 -0.17
CA ALA A 59 10.82 7.45 -0.69
C ALA A 59 9.71 6.50 -0.21
N MET A 60 10.01 5.21 -0.24
CA MET A 60 9.09 4.16 0.13
C MET A 60 8.89 4.07 1.65
N ALA A 61 9.94 4.26 2.44
CA ALA A 61 9.81 4.35 3.89
C ALA A 61 8.89 5.52 4.31
N HIS A 62 9.02 6.67 3.65
CA HIS A 62 8.13 7.81 3.90
C HIS A 62 6.69 7.55 3.44
N MET A 63 6.51 6.87 2.30
CA MET A 63 5.19 6.51 1.80
C MET A 63 4.48 5.52 2.69
N ALA A 64 5.19 4.48 3.13
CA ALA A 64 4.65 3.51 4.04
C ALA A 64 4.32 4.15 5.39
N ARG A 65 5.17 5.05 5.91
CA ARG A 65 4.83 5.86 7.10
C ARG A 65 3.62 6.78 6.86
N ALA A 66 3.45 7.34 5.67
CA ALA A 66 2.29 8.16 5.37
C ALA A 66 0.99 7.33 5.26
N LEU A 67 1.09 6.12 4.72
CA LEU A 67 -0.02 5.18 4.54
C LEU A 67 -0.40 4.47 5.85
N CYS A 68 0.57 4.23 6.73
CA CYS A 68 0.39 3.48 7.98
C CYS A 68 0.40 4.37 9.25
N GLY A 69 1.00 5.56 9.21
CA GLY A 69 1.27 6.42 10.38
C GLY A 69 0.37 7.66 10.49
N GLY A 70 -0.61 7.84 9.62
CA GLY A 70 -1.57 8.93 9.73
C GLY A 70 -2.57 8.70 10.87
N ALA A 71 -2.69 9.67 11.78
CA ALA A 71 -3.76 9.80 12.78
C ALA A 71 -5.13 10.11 12.14
N GLY A 72 -5.47 9.37 11.09
CA GLY A 72 -6.75 9.34 10.42
C GLY A 72 -6.99 7.88 10.07
N ARG A 73 -7.68 7.19 10.96
CA ARG A 73 -8.25 5.84 10.79
C ARG A 73 -9.32 5.84 9.69
N GLY A 74 -8.93 6.23 8.48
CA GLY A 74 -9.79 6.21 7.31
C GLY A 74 -9.81 4.81 6.71
N ALA A 75 -10.98 4.41 6.24
CA ALA A 75 -11.19 3.23 5.41
C ALA A 75 -10.16 3.20 4.26
N TRP A 76 -9.31 2.18 4.22
CA TRP A 76 -8.41 1.98 3.08
C TRP A 76 -9.23 1.70 1.81
N GLY A 77 -9.38 2.71 0.97
CA GLY A 77 -9.99 2.59 -0.36
C GLY A 77 -9.10 1.89 -1.40
N ALA A 78 -9.60 1.73 -2.62
CA ALA A 78 -8.88 1.09 -3.71
C ALA A 78 -7.62 1.86 -4.12
N GLY A 79 -7.61 3.19 -3.96
CA GLY A 79 -6.43 4.03 -4.15
C GLY A 79 -5.28 3.68 -3.21
N HIS A 80 -5.57 3.49 -1.92
CA HIS A 80 -4.58 3.09 -0.92
C HIS A 80 -3.96 1.73 -1.28
N LEU A 81 -4.82 0.74 -1.55
CA LEU A 81 -4.37 -0.61 -1.92
C LEU A 81 -3.49 -0.62 -3.17
N ALA A 82 -3.80 0.21 -4.18
CA ALA A 82 -3.02 0.29 -5.40
C ALA A 82 -1.61 0.87 -5.19
N LEU A 83 -1.49 1.88 -4.32
CA LEU A 83 -0.19 2.50 -4.02
C LEU A 83 0.66 1.59 -3.12
N VAL A 84 0.05 0.96 -2.10
CA VAL A 84 0.73 -0.05 -1.26
C VAL A 84 1.21 -1.22 -2.11
N GLN A 85 0.37 -1.76 -3.00
CA GLN A 85 0.76 -2.85 -3.91
C GLN A 85 1.94 -2.41 -4.78
N THR A 86 1.90 -1.21 -5.35
CA THR A 86 2.99 -0.68 -6.18
C THR A 86 4.29 -0.58 -5.39
N GLY A 87 4.22 -0.15 -4.14
CA GLY A 87 5.36 -0.09 -3.25
C GLY A 87 5.97 -1.46 -2.92
N LEU A 88 5.12 -2.42 -2.55
CA LEU A 88 5.54 -3.79 -2.29
C LEU A 88 6.11 -4.45 -3.55
N ASP A 89 5.48 -4.25 -4.70
CA ASP A 89 5.88 -4.83 -5.99
C ASP A 89 7.29 -4.43 -6.39
N ALA A 90 7.64 -3.16 -6.19
CA ALA A 90 8.95 -2.65 -6.56
C ALA A 90 10.02 -2.81 -5.45
N GLY A 91 9.69 -3.48 -4.33
CA GLY A 91 10.69 -3.93 -3.36
C GLY A 91 10.99 -2.93 -2.25
N MET A 92 9.95 -2.22 -1.79
CA MET A 92 10.02 -1.35 -0.62
C MET A 92 10.75 -2.01 0.56
N SER A 93 11.81 -1.35 1.05
CA SER A 93 12.44 -1.75 2.30
C SER A 93 11.51 -1.45 3.47
N MET A 94 11.39 -2.40 4.40
CA MET A 94 10.49 -2.31 5.53
C MET A 94 11.24 -2.67 6.81
N GLY A 95 11.24 -1.76 7.79
CA GLY A 95 11.70 -2.06 9.14
C GLY A 95 10.58 -2.69 9.99
N PRO A 96 10.90 -3.26 11.17
CA PRO A 96 9.92 -3.90 12.05
C PRO A 96 8.74 -3.01 12.44
N GLU A 97 9.00 -1.75 12.81
CA GLU A 97 7.95 -0.78 13.19
C GLU A 97 6.96 -0.52 12.05
N LEU A 98 7.49 -0.43 10.82
CA LEU A 98 6.66 -0.18 9.65
C LEU A 98 5.85 -1.42 9.26
N ALA A 99 6.44 -2.61 9.41
CA ALA A 99 5.73 -3.87 9.20
C ALA A 99 4.57 -4.01 10.19
N GLU A 100 4.79 -3.65 11.45
CA GLU A 100 3.74 -3.62 12.47
C GLU A 100 2.63 -2.63 12.13
N GLY A 101 2.98 -1.39 11.77
CA GLY A 101 2.01 -0.39 11.35
C GLY A 101 1.20 -0.83 10.12
N MET A 102 1.84 -1.50 9.16
CA MET A 102 1.20 -2.05 7.97
C MET A 102 0.20 -3.16 8.32
N VAL A 103 0.58 -4.10 9.19
CA VAL A 103 -0.32 -5.17 9.65
C VAL A 103 -1.51 -4.58 10.43
N GLY A 104 -1.27 -3.59 11.29
CA GLY A 104 -2.33 -2.90 12.02
C GLY A 104 -3.33 -2.23 11.06
N ALA A 105 -2.84 -1.48 10.08
CA ALA A 105 -3.68 -0.80 9.10
C ALA A 105 -4.47 -1.78 8.20
N LEU A 106 -3.85 -2.89 7.80
CA LEU A 106 -4.52 -3.97 7.08
C LEU A 106 -5.57 -4.68 7.94
N GLY A 107 -5.33 -4.83 9.25
CA GLY A 107 -6.28 -5.37 10.22
C GLY A 107 -7.58 -4.56 10.28
N GLU A 108 -7.45 -3.24 10.39
CA GLU A 108 -8.61 -2.33 10.37
C GLU A 108 -9.34 -2.38 9.01
N ALA A 109 -8.59 -2.40 7.91
CA ALA A 109 -9.15 -2.46 6.56
C ALA A 109 -9.81 -3.81 6.22
N ALA A 110 -9.46 -4.90 6.90
CA ALA A 110 -9.90 -6.25 6.57
C ALA A 110 -11.42 -6.43 6.64
N ARG A 111 -12.11 -5.70 7.53
CA ARG A 111 -13.58 -5.79 7.67
C ARG A 111 -14.31 -5.28 6.43
N GLU A 112 -13.80 -4.20 5.83
CA GLU A 112 -14.42 -3.54 4.70
C GLU A 112 -13.90 -4.07 3.36
N GLN A 113 -12.60 -4.41 3.31
CA GLN A 113 -11.91 -4.81 2.09
C GLN A 113 -11.67 -6.32 1.98
N GLY A 114 -12.12 -7.13 2.94
CA GLY A 114 -11.90 -8.59 2.92
C GLY A 114 -12.43 -9.30 1.67
N GLY A 115 -13.50 -8.78 1.05
CA GLY A 115 -14.02 -9.30 -0.22
C GLY A 115 -13.26 -8.82 -1.47
N ASN A 116 -12.26 -7.94 -1.33
CA ASN A 116 -11.57 -7.29 -2.43
C ASN A 116 -10.31 -8.07 -2.85
N VAL A 117 -10.22 -8.50 -4.11
CA VAL A 117 -9.04 -9.21 -4.63
C VAL A 117 -7.75 -8.38 -4.53
N LYS A 118 -7.82 -7.05 -4.62
CA LYS A 118 -6.65 -6.17 -4.46
C LYS A 118 -6.13 -6.20 -3.03
N PHE A 119 -7.04 -6.22 -2.06
CA PHE A 119 -6.68 -6.35 -0.65
C PHE A 119 -5.97 -7.69 -0.41
N ALA A 120 -6.57 -8.79 -0.85
CA ALA A 120 -5.97 -10.12 -0.71
C ALA A 120 -4.57 -10.22 -1.37
N LYS A 121 -4.38 -9.58 -2.54
CA LYS A 121 -3.06 -9.47 -3.19
C LYS A 121 -2.05 -8.70 -2.35
N VAL A 122 -2.44 -7.54 -1.80
CA VAL A 122 -1.56 -6.73 -0.93
C VAL A 122 -1.09 -7.56 0.27
N VAL A 123 -2.01 -8.22 0.99
CA VAL A 123 -1.65 -9.04 2.15
C VAL A 123 -0.74 -10.20 1.73
N LEU A 124 -1.06 -10.89 0.63
CA LEU A 124 -0.24 -11.99 0.13
C LEU A 124 1.18 -11.53 -0.24
N THR A 125 1.32 -10.42 -0.97
CA THR A 125 2.61 -9.86 -1.35
C THR A 125 3.41 -9.44 -0.12
N LEU A 126 2.77 -8.83 0.88
CA LEU A 126 3.41 -8.46 2.14
C LEU A 126 4.00 -9.69 2.84
N VAL A 127 3.21 -10.76 3.01
CA VAL A 127 3.65 -12.01 3.64
C VAL A 127 4.78 -12.68 2.85
N GLN A 128 4.67 -12.72 1.52
CA GLN A 128 5.69 -13.35 0.67
C GLN A 128 7.02 -12.62 0.68
N LYS A 129 7.02 -11.29 0.66
CA LYS A 129 8.24 -10.48 0.54
C LYS A 129 8.87 -10.13 1.89
N HIS A 130 8.07 -10.01 2.94
CA HIS A 130 8.51 -9.55 4.26
C HIS A 130 8.26 -10.57 5.37
N GLY A 131 7.99 -11.83 5.04
CA GLY A 131 7.69 -12.91 5.99
C GLY A 131 8.58 -12.97 7.24
N PRO A 132 9.92 -12.88 7.13
CA PRO A 132 10.81 -12.89 8.31
C PRO A 132 10.52 -11.78 9.34
N LEU A 133 10.03 -10.62 8.90
CA LEU A 133 9.67 -9.50 9.79
C LEU A 133 8.29 -9.67 10.43
N LEU A 134 7.48 -10.59 9.92
CA LEU A 134 6.07 -10.75 10.25
C LEU A 134 5.79 -11.95 11.17
N VAL A 135 6.82 -12.73 11.53
CA VAL A 135 6.73 -13.90 12.41
C VAL A 135 5.98 -13.58 13.70
N GLY A 136 6.36 -12.49 14.39
CA GLY A 136 5.69 -12.04 15.62
C GLY A 136 4.26 -11.51 15.43
N ARG A 137 3.74 -11.47 14.20
CA ARG A 137 2.42 -10.95 13.84
C ARG A 137 1.53 -12.02 13.18
N LYS A 138 1.91 -13.30 13.29
CA LYS A 138 1.20 -14.44 12.70
C LYS A 138 -0.29 -14.46 13.06
N GLU A 139 -0.66 -14.26 14.32
CA GLU A 139 -2.08 -14.25 14.75
C GLU A 139 -2.89 -13.10 14.12
N ALA A 140 -2.31 -11.91 14.03
CA ALA A 140 -2.97 -10.78 13.38
C ALA A 140 -3.17 -11.05 11.88
N LEU A 141 -2.17 -11.65 11.22
CA LEU A 141 -2.25 -12.05 9.82
C LEU A 141 -3.26 -13.19 9.59
N ARG A 142 -3.38 -14.14 10.53
CA ARG A 142 -4.43 -15.17 10.49
C ARG A 142 -5.82 -14.55 10.56
N ALA A 143 -6.03 -13.59 11.48
CA ALA A 143 -7.29 -12.88 11.59
C ALA A 143 -7.63 -12.13 10.29
N ILE A 144 -6.66 -11.41 9.71
CA ILE A 144 -6.81 -10.73 8.41
C ILE A 144 -7.15 -11.73 7.30
N ALA A 145 -6.45 -12.86 7.24
CA ALA A 145 -6.71 -13.90 6.25
C ALA A 145 -8.11 -14.51 6.41
N GLY A 146 -8.58 -14.68 7.64
CA GLY A 146 -9.95 -15.12 7.93
C GLY A 146 -11.04 -14.16 7.42
N CYS A 147 -10.72 -12.87 7.29
CA CYS A 147 -11.62 -11.89 6.68
C CYS A 147 -11.62 -11.94 5.14
N THR A 148 -10.61 -12.54 4.51
CA THR A 148 -10.54 -12.67 3.05
C THR A 148 -11.47 -13.76 2.53
N LYS A 149 -12.75 -13.42 2.39
CA LYS A 149 -13.76 -14.32 1.84
C LYS A 149 -13.59 -14.32 0.31
N ASN A 150 -13.31 -15.48 -0.27
CA ASN A 150 -13.35 -15.81 -1.72
C ASN A 150 -12.06 -15.65 -2.54
N PHE A 151 -11.13 -14.74 -2.20
CA PHE A 151 -9.94 -14.51 -3.04
C PHE A 151 -8.64 -14.83 -2.33
N LEU A 152 -7.82 -15.71 -2.93
CA LEU A 152 -6.48 -16.08 -2.48
C LEU A 152 -6.41 -16.64 -1.04
N SER A 153 -7.55 -16.92 -0.40
CA SER A 153 -7.62 -17.35 1.01
C SER A 153 -6.76 -18.58 1.30
N LYS A 154 -6.83 -19.61 0.45
CA LYS A 154 -5.98 -20.81 0.59
C LYS A 154 -4.49 -20.48 0.53
N ALA A 155 -4.08 -19.65 -0.44
CA ALA A 155 -2.69 -19.27 -0.63
C ALA A 155 -2.20 -18.38 0.52
N LEU A 156 -3.05 -17.46 0.99
CA LEU A 156 -2.76 -16.57 2.10
C LEU A 156 -2.63 -17.36 3.40
N CYS A 157 -3.60 -18.20 3.74
CA CYS A 157 -3.52 -19.07 4.92
C CYS A 157 -2.27 -19.95 4.86
N ALA A 158 -1.99 -20.62 3.75
CA ALA A 158 -0.79 -21.45 3.62
C ALA A 158 0.51 -20.66 3.85
N LYS A 159 0.58 -19.42 3.35
CA LYS A 159 1.77 -18.56 3.55
C LYS A 159 1.87 -18.01 4.97
N VAL A 160 0.75 -17.69 5.61
CA VAL A 160 0.73 -17.27 7.02
C VAL A 160 1.10 -18.43 7.94
N GLU A 161 0.61 -19.64 7.67
CA GLU A 161 0.97 -20.84 8.45
C GLU A 161 2.45 -21.18 8.34
N ALA A 162 3.04 -20.95 7.16
CA ALA A 162 4.46 -21.15 6.89
C ALA A 162 5.38 -20.07 7.50
N LEU A 163 4.83 -18.99 8.09
CA LEU A 163 5.61 -18.11 8.95
C LEU A 163 5.93 -18.89 10.23
N GLY A 164 7.22 -19.02 10.58
CA GLY A 164 7.71 -19.80 11.73
C GLY A 164 6.85 -19.68 12.97
#